data_AF-A0A4R3U3D6-F1
#
_entry.id   AF-A0A4R3U3D6-F1
#
_cell.length_a   1.000
_cell.length_b   1.000
_cell.length_c   1.000
_cell.angle_alpha   90.00
_cell.angle_beta   90.00
_cell.angle_gamma   90.00
#
_symmetry.space_group_name_H-M   'P 1'
#
loop_
_entity.id
_entity.type
_entity.pdbx_description
1 polymer ?
#
loop_
_entity_poly.entity_id
_entity_poly.type
_entity_poly.pdbx_seq_one_letter_code
_entity_poly.pdbx_strand_id
1 'polypeptide(L)'
;MGEAKRRKMREAELGPVVYHHTSTLRTNLLWMSGVIEVEGQSRWPAFHPKLGEIRTDALMRRAMKDFPPVAWFTSEIDIPNCLRNTRVFLTDNKTGEIRYEEEETGRQLSDVLALNRVAIGFRLSENSSIVPWRDHPGYLTSEGAELNETARDVGDDPDKWYVSEQPIDLLKSVQIWSSRSVTNPKLERWDWYLKDVHNMVRGCRTNNGMYIPPTWLKDEEARALARAMGMPAISGAADISTLPK
;
A
#
# COMPACT_ATOMS: atom_id res chain seq x y z
N MET A 1 23.90 18.82 18.41
CA MET A 1 23.62 17.39 18.12
C MET A 1 22.15 17.26 17.72
N GLY A 2 21.85 16.96 16.45
CA GLY A 2 20.53 17.17 15.85
C GLY A 2 19.46 16.11 16.20
N GLU A 3 18.19 16.51 16.09
CA GLU A 3 17.00 15.65 16.31
C GLU A 3 17.02 14.36 15.49
N ALA A 4 17.56 14.38 14.27
CA ALA A 4 17.68 13.19 13.41
C ALA A 4 18.56 12.10 14.04
N LYS A 5 19.63 12.46 14.76
CA LYS A 5 20.51 11.49 15.44
C LYS A 5 19.83 10.88 16.67
N ARG A 6 19.11 11.71 17.45
CA ARG A 6 18.30 11.24 18.59
C ARG A 6 17.17 10.32 18.15
N ARG A 7 16.57 10.60 16.99
CA ARG A 7 15.54 9.75 16.37
C ARG A 7 16.08 8.39 15.97
N LYS A 8 17.21 8.35 15.25
CA LYS A 8 17.88 7.08 14.87
C LYS A 8 18.24 6.23 16.09
N MET A 9 18.73 6.84 17.17
CA MET A 9 19.02 6.11 18.42
C MET A 9 17.76 5.52 19.04
N ARG A 10 16.68 6.31 19.15
CA ARG A 10 15.40 5.83 19.68
C ARG A 10 14.78 4.72 18.82
N GLU A 11 14.93 4.80 17.51
CA GLU A 11 14.48 3.75 16.59
C GLU A 11 15.28 2.47 16.77
N ALA A 12 16.60 2.56 16.94
CA ALA A 12 17.44 1.40 17.23
C ALA A 12 17.07 0.73 18.57
N GLU A 13 16.70 1.51 19.58
CA GLU A 13 16.26 0.99 20.90
C GLU A 13 14.91 0.27 20.83
N LEU A 14 13.99 0.73 19.98
CA LEU A 14 12.64 0.18 19.90
C LEU A 14 12.55 -1.07 19.02
N GLY A 15 13.55 -1.31 18.17
CA GLY A 15 13.64 -2.48 17.30
C GLY A 15 13.34 -2.20 15.83
N PRO A 16 13.59 -3.20 14.95
CA PRO A 16 13.53 -3.02 13.50
C PRO A 16 12.12 -2.69 12.99
N VAL A 17 12.09 -1.86 11.95
CA VAL A 17 10.87 -1.49 11.21
C VAL A 17 10.93 -2.16 9.83
N VAL A 18 9.81 -2.76 9.43
CA VAL A 18 9.61 -3.33 8.09
C VAL A 18 8.49 -2.58 7.38
N TYR A 19 8.55 -2.55 6.06
CA TYR A 19 7.76 -1.67 5.24
C TYR A 19 6.88 -2.46 4.28
N HIS A 20 5.58 -2.19 4.33
CA HIS A 20 4.66 -2.60 3.28
C HIS A 20 4.65 -1.53 2.19
N HIS A 21 5.01 -1.93 0.97
CA HIS A 21 5.01 -1.06 -0.19
C HIS A 21 3.69 -1.15 -0.95
N THR A 22 3.04 -0.01 -1.14
CA THR A 22 1.77 0.10 -1.85
C THR A 22 1.75 1.34 -2.75
N SER A 23 0.71 1.52 -3.55
CA SER A 23 0.48 2.72 -4.35
C SER A 23 -0.51 3.64 -3.65
N THR A 24 -0.40 4.96 -3.87
CA THR A 24 -1.43 5.91 -3.40
C THR A 24 -2.84 5.58 -3.91
N LEU A 25 -2.94 4.88 -5.04
CA LEU A 25 -4.23 4.42 -5.55
C LEU A 25 -4.90 3.41 -4.61
N ARG A 26 -4.10 2.54 -3.98
CA ARG A 26 -4.57 1.53 -3.03
C ARG A 26 -4.60 2.02 -1.59
N THR A 27 -3.87 3.09 -1.25
CA THR A 27 -3.82 3.56 0.15
C THR A 27 -5.20 3.89 0.70
N ASN A 28 -6.11 4.46 -0.09
CA ASN A 28 -7.44 4.77 0.42
C ASN A 28 -8.30 3.55 0.74
N LEU A 29 -8.17 2.48 -0.06
CA LEU A 29 -8.82 1.21 0.25
C LEU A 29 -8.24 0.61 1.53
N LEU A 30 -6.92 0.71 1.72
CA LEU A 30 -6.26 0.31 2.96
C LEU A 30 -6.80 1.13 4.13
N TRP A 31 -6.84 2.46 4.03
CA TRP A 31 -7.36 3.31 5.10
C TRP A 31 -8.81 2.98 5.46
N MET A 32 -9.67 2.74 4.45
CA MET A 32 -11.08 2.40 4.67
C MET A 32 -11.26 1.00 5.27
N SER A 33 -10.49 0.00 4.84
CA SER A 33 -10.51 -1.34 5.43
C SER A 33 -9.88 -1.35 6.83
N GLY A 34 -8.98 -0.41 7.11
CA GLY A 34 -8.23 -0.30 8.35
C GLY A 34 -7.18 -1.40 8.52
N VAL A 35 -6.94 -2.25 7.52
CA VAL A 35 -5.98 -3.35 7.58
C VAL A 35 -5.23 -3.47 6.26
N ILE A 36 -4.01 -4.00 6.31
CA ILE A 36 -3.34 -4.56 5.13
C ILE A 36 -3.87 -5.98 5.00
N GLU A 37 -4.71 -6.23 4.00
CA GLU A 37 -5.19 -7.57 3.67
C GLU A 37 -4.06 -8.40 3.06
N VAL A 38 -4.17 -9.72 3.23
CA VAL A 38 -3.33 -10.66 2.51
C VAL A 38 -3.68 -10.64 1.01
N GLU A 39 -2.71 -10.94 0.16
CA GLU A 39 -2.90 -10.86 -1.29
C GLU A 39 -4.12 -11.67 -1.78
N GLY A 40 -4.85 -11.12 -2.76
CA GLY A 40 -6.01 -11.81 -3.36
C GLY A 40 -7.27 -11.88 -2.49
N GLN A 41 -7.25 -11.39 -1.24
CA GLN A 41 -8.41 -11.39 -0.34
C GLN A 41 -9.09 -10.01 -0.23
N SER A 42 -8.81 -9.10 -1.18
CA SER A 42 -9.36 -7.75 -1.08
C SER A 42 -10.86 -7.70 -1.30
N ARG A 43 -11.58 -7.22 -0.28
CA ARG A 43 -13.05 -7.11 -0.33
C ARG A 43 -13.54 -6.11 -1.38
N TRP A 44 -12.73 -5.11 -1.71
CA TRP A 44 -13.12 -4.02 -2.59
C TRP A 44 -12.06 -3.78 -3.68
N PRO A 45 -12.44 -3.79 -4.96
CA PRO A 45 -11.50 -3.48 -6.03
C PRO A 45 -11.14 -1.98 -6.04
N ALA A 46 -9.92 -1.67 -6.49
CA ALA A 46 -9.51 -0.29 -6.72
C ALA A 46 -10.25 0.27 -7.93
N PHE A 47 -10.91 1.42 -7.76
CA PHE A 47 -11.74 2.01 -8.81
C PHE A 47 -11.31 3.45 -9.10
N HIS A 48 -11.12 3.75 -10.38
CA HIS A 48 -10.82 5.10 -10.86
C HIS A 48 -12.01 5.69 -11.63
N PRO A 49 -12.49 6.91 -11.30
CA PRO A 49 -13.73 7.47 -11.86
C PRO A 49 -13.79 7.56 -13.39
N LYS A 50 -12.62 7.74 -14.04
CA LYS A 50 -12.52 7.81 -15.52
C LYS A 50 -11.99 6.54 -16.18
N LEU A 51 -11.33 5.67 -15.42
CA LEU A 51 -10.57 4.53 -15.97
C LEU A 51 -11.19 3.18 -15.61
N GLY A 52 -12.17 3.15 -14.70
CA GLY A 52 -12.85 1.94 -14.27
C GLY A 52 -12.10 1.17 -13.18
N GLU A 53 -12.35 -0.14 -13.11
CA GLU A 53 -11.65 -1.02 -12.19
C GLU A 53 -10.16 -1.13 -12.56
N ILE A 54 -9.27 -0.74 -11.64
CA ILE A 54 -7.84 -0.86 -11.83
C ILE A 54 -7.42 -2.25 -11.38
N ARG A 55 -6.98 -3.05 -12.34
CA ARG A 55 -6.30 -4.32 -12.10
C ARG A 55 -4.84 -4.17 -12.45
N THR A 56 -3.98 -4.65 -11.57
CA THR A 56 -2.55 -4.76 -11.85
C THR A 56 -2.30 -6.15 -12.38
N ASP A 57 -1.60 -6.28 -13.51
CA ASP A 57 -1.05 -7.57 -13.87
C ASP A 57 0.09 -7.85 -12.92
N ALA A 58 -0.24 -8.56 -11.85
CA ALA A 58 0.77 -9.26 -11.08
C ALA A 58 1.19 -10.51 -11.88
N LEU A 59 1.41 -10.39 -13.20
CA LEU A 59 1.85 -11.49 -14.09
C LEU A 59 3.12 -12.15 -13.53
N MET A 60 3.92 -11.43 -12.75
CA MET A 60 5.08 -11.95 -12.00
C MET A 60 4.82 -12.29 -10.52
N ARG A 61 3.69 -11.88 -9.92
CA ARG A 61 3.19 -12.46 -8.67
C ARG A 61 2.05 -13.40 -9.02
N ARG A 62 2.39 -14.59 -9.52
CA ARG A 62 1.44 -15.70 -9.57
C ARG A 62 0.71 -15.72 -8.22
N ALA A 63 -0.61 -15.85 -8.21
CA ALA A 63 -1.30 -16.16 -6.97
C ALA A 63 -0.68 -17.47 -6.47
N MET A 64 0.13 -17.35 -5.42
CA MET A 64 0.97 -18.46 -4.97
C MET A 64 0.04 -19.59 -4.57
N LYS A 65 0.20 -20.74 -5.22
CA LYS A 65 -0.71 -21.89 -5.06
C LYS A 65 -0.22 -22.84 -3.98
N ASP A 66 1.09 -22.84 -3.75
CA ASP A 66 1.74 -23.79 -2.86
C ASP A 66 1.67 -23.37 -1.38
N PHE A 67 1.22 -22.15 -1.08
CA PHE A 67 1.10 -21.64 0.29
C PHE A 67 0.00 -20.58 0.45
N PRO A 68 -0.45 -20.30 1.70
CA PRO A 68 -1.54 -19.36 1.95
C PRO A 68 -1.23 -17.96 1.41
N PRO A 69 -2.26 -17.15 1.10
CA PRO A 69 -2.04 -15.77 0.73
C PRO A 69 -1.39 -14.98 1.87
N VAL A 70 -0.44 -14.12 1.54
CA VAL A 70 0.35 -13.35 2.50
C VAL A 70 0.31 -11.84 2.19
N ALA A 71 0.55 -11.03 3.22
CA ALA A 71 0.92 -9.63 3.07
C ALA A 71 2.45 -9.50 3.08
N TRP A 72 3.01 -8.80 2.10
CA TRP A 72 4.45 -8.65 1.91
C TRP A 72 5.01 -7.38 2.54
N PHE A 73 6.21 -7.51 3.11
CA PHE A 73 6.99 -6.43 3.70
C PHE A 73 8.47 -6.60 3.35
N THR A 74 9.25 -5.53 3.48
CA THR A 74 10.71 -5.57 3.38
C THR A 74 11.35 -4.69 4.46
N SER A 75 12.55 -5.00 4.93
CA SER A 75 13.32 -4.07 5.77
C SER A 75 13.78 -2.82 5.03
N GLU A 76 13.66 -2.81 3.69
CA GLU A 76 14.10 -1.70 2.86
C GLU A 76 13.00 -0.66 2.64
N ILE A 77 13.40 0.59 2.80
CA ILE A 77 12.58 1.72 2.40
C ILE A 77 12.54 1.87 0.88
N ASP A 78 13.59 1.48 0.16
CA ASP A 78 13.58 1.57 -1.30
C ASP A 78 12.54 0.61 -1.88
N ILE A 79 11.89 1.04 -2.97
CA ILE A 79 10.86 0.25 -3.64
C ILE A 79 11.53 -0.99 -4.24
N PRO A 80 11.11 -2.23 -3.90
CA PRO A 80 11.63 -3.45 -4.51
C PRO A 80 11.55 -3.39 -6.04
N ASN A 81 12.58 -3.84 -6.75
CA ASN A 81 12.65 -3.82 -8.22
C ASN A 81 11.55 -4.69 -8.85
N CYS A 82 11.18 -5.80 -8.20
CA CYS A 82 10.05 -6.64 -8.62
C CYS A 82 8.71 -5.87 -8.64
N LEU A 83 8.59 -4.80 -7.85
CA LEU A 83 7.41 -3.93 -7.83
C LEU A 83 7.49 -2.78 -8.85
N ARG A 84 8.67 -2.47 -9.40
CA ARG A 84 8.85 -1.37 -10.37
C ARG A 84 8.37 -1.75 -11.76
N ASN A 85 8.57 -3.02 -12.17
CA ASN A 85 8.20 -3.52 -13.50
C ASN A 85 6.76 -4.07 -13.56
N THR A 86 5.76 -3.33 -13.06
CA THR A 86 4.36 -3.81 -13.16
C THR A 86 3.76 -3.40 -14.51
N ARG A 87 3.12 -4.32 -15.25
CA ARG A 87 2.28 -3.97 -16.40
C ARG A 87 0.86 -3.70 -15.87
N VAL A 88 0.32 -2.52 -16.17
CA VAL A 88 -1.06 -2.15 -15.81
C VAL A 88 -1.93 -2.41 -17.04
N PHE A 89 -3.10 -3.00 -16.84
CA PHE A 89 -4.13 -3.08 -17.87
C PHE A 89 -5.43 -2.49 -17.32
N LEU A 90 -6.22 -1.91 -18.22
CA LEU A 90 -7.51 -1.31 -17.88
C LEU A 90 -8.61 -2.21 -18.41
N THR A 91 -9.63 -2.47 -17.58
CA THR A 91 -10.83 -3.18 -18.01
C THR A 91 -11.97 -2.19 -18.17
N ASP A 92 -12.56 -2.13 -19.37
CA ASP A 92 -13.76 -1.32 -19.59
C ASP A 92 -14.95 -1.92 -18.83
N ASN A 93 -15.59 -1.13 -17.97
CA ASN A 93 -16.69 -1.60 -17.11
C ASN A 93 -17.98 -1.94 -17.86
N LYS A 94 -18.14 -1.50 -19.12
CA LYS A 94 -19.33 -1.75 -19.94
C LYS A 94 -19.15 -2.93 -20.87
N THR A 95 -17.95 -3.12 -21.43
CA THR A 95 -17.67 -4.18 -22.40
C THR A 95 -16.87 -5.35 -21.83
N GLY A 96 -16.19 -5.15 -20.69
CA GLY A 96 -15.28 -6.13 -20.10
C GLY A 96 -13.96 -6.29 -20.88
N GLU A 97 -13.74 -5.49 -21.92
CA GLU A 97 -12.54 -5.57 -22.75
C GLU A 97 -11.30 -5.09 -22.00
N ILE A 98 -10.23 -5.87 -22.09
CA ILE A 98 -8.91 -5.54 -21.55
C ILE A 98 -8.19 -4.65 -22.56
N ARG A 99 -7.85 -3.43 -22.17
CA ARG A 99 -6.98 -2.53 -22.93
C ARG A 99 -5.58 -2.59 -22.35
N TYR A 100 -4.65 -3.12 -23.14
CA TYR A 100 -3.21 -3.02 -22.90
C TYR A 100 -2.70 -1.74 -23.55
N GLU A 101 -1.92 -0.94 -22.82
CA GLU A 101 -1.24 0.19 -23.45
C GLU A 101 0.04 -0.27 -24.15
N GLU A 102 0.27 0.26 -25.36
CA GLU A 102 1.46 -0.03 -26.17
C GLU A 102 2.77 0.37 -25.44
N GLU A 103 3.84 -0.37 -25.70
CA GLU A 103 5.03 -0.51 -24.84
C GLU A 103 5.79 0.79 -24.49
N GLU A 104 5.73 1.83 -25.31
CA GLU A 104 6.50 3.06 -25.10
C GLU A 104 5.74 4.10 -24.27
N THR A 105 4.42 4.16 -24.43
CA THR A 105 3.53 4.98 -23.57
C THR A 105 3.24 4.25 -22.27
N GLY A 106 3.11 2.92 -22.29
CA GLY A 106 2.85 2.08 -21.13
C GLY A 106 3.96 2.07 -20.09
N ARG A 107 5.22 2.40 -20.44
CA ARG A 107 6.30 2.53 -19.44
C ARG A 107 6.18 3.83 -18.65
N GLN A 108 6.01 4.95 -19.35
CA GLN A 108 5.76 6.25 -18.73
C GLN A 108 4.41 6.28 -18.02
N LEU A 109 3.37 5.66 -18.57
CA LEU A 109 2.06 5.57 -17.92
C LEU A 109 2.02 4.51 -16.81
N SER A 110 2.81 3.44 -16.85
CA SER A 110 2.97 2.54 -15.69
C SER A 110 3.73 3.24 -14.58
N ASP A 111 4.77 4.03 -14.87
CA ASP A 111 5.41 4.90 -13.86
C ASP A 111 4.45 5.99 -13.37
N VAL A 112 3.59 6.51 -14.26
CA VAL A 112 2.53 7.53 -14.02
C VAL A 112 1.17 6.95 -13.60
N LEU A 113 1.03 5.65 -13.40
CA LEU A 113 -0.14 4.99 -12.79
C LEU A 113 0.29 4.18 -11.56
N ALA A 114 1.57 3.82 -11.46
CA ALA A 114 2.28 3.50 -10.22
C ALA A 114 2.53 4.76 -9.35
N LEU A 115 1.67 5.77 -9.51
CA LEU A 115 1.68 7.06 -8.83
C LEU A 115 1.86 6.92 -7.32
N ASN A 116 2.90 7.60 -6.84
CA ASN A 116 3.31 7.77 -5.46
C ASN A 116 3.31 6.45 -4.69
N ARG A 117 4.50 5.84 -4.63
CA ARG A 117 4.72 4.72 -3.73
C ARG A 117 4.60 5.21 -2.30
N VAL A 118 3.89 4.44 -1.49
CA VAL A 118 3.80 4.63 -0.06
C VAL A 118 4.42 3.41 0.60
N ALA A 119 5.36 3.66 1.50
CA ALA A 119 5.92 2.64 2.36
C ALA A 119 5.35 2.84 3.78
N ILE A 120 4.56 1.89 4.23
CA ILE A 120 3.92 1.89 5.56
C ILE A 120 4.79 1.06 6.48
N GLY A 121 5.41 1.70 7.46
CA GLY A 121 6.34 1.06 8.39
C GLY A 121 5.64 0.47 9.61
N PHE A 122 6.00 -0.76 9.95
CA PHE A 122 5.54 -1.51 11.12
C PHE A 122 6.74 -1.99 11.91
N ARG A 123 6.66 -1.91 13.23
CA ARG A 123 7.71 -2.42 14.10
C ARG A 123 7.50 -3.92 14.34
N LEU A 124 8.54 -4.73 14.14
CA LEU A 124 8.43 -6.18 14.32
C LEU A 124 8.08 -6.56 15.77
N SER A 125 8.62 -5.84 16.76
CA SER A 125 8.33 -6.10 18.18
C SER A 125 6.86 -5.85 18.57
N GLU A 126 6.10 -5.11 17.77
CA GLU A 126 4.68 -4.81 17.98
C GLU A 126 3.74 -5.64 17.08
N ASN A 127 4.32 -6.40 16.15
CA ASN A 127 3.63 -7.15 15.10
C ASN A 127 4.21 -8.56 14.93
N SER A 128 3.96 -9.43 15.92
CA SER A 128 4.49 -10.81 15.95
C SER A 128 3.98 -11.72 14.83
N SER A 129 2.93 -11.33 14.10
CA SER A 129 2.44 -12.07 12.93
C SER A 129 3.28 -11.82 11.68
N ILE A 130 4.18 -10.84 11.69
CA ILE A 130 5.10 -10.57 10.60
C ILE A 130 6.40 -11.34 10.86
N VAL A 131 6.70 -12.29 9.98
CA VAL A 131 7.86 -13.18 10.11
C VAL A 131 8.80 -13.01 8.92
N PRO A 132 10.12 -13.25 9.08
CA PRO A 132 11.05 -13.27 7.96
C PRO A 132 10.62 -14.27 6.89
N TRP A 133 10.71 -13.89 5.62
CA TRP A 133 10.30 -14.77 4.51
C TRP A 133 11.07 -16.10 4.52
N ARG A 134 12.37 -16.07 4.82
CA ARG A 134 13.21 -17.26 4.98
C ARG A 134 12.76 -18.25 6.07
N ASP A 135 11.99 -17.78 7.04
CA ASP A 135 11.47 -18.60 8.14
C ASP A 135 10.06 -19.14 7.81
N HIS A 136 9.44 -18.67 6.72
CA HIS A 136 8.11 -19.08 6.28
C HIS A 136 8.17 -20.43 5.53
N PRO A 137 7.20 -21.35 5.72
CA PRO A 137 7.18 -22.66 5.06
C PRO A 137 7.25 -22.59 3.52
N GLY A 138 6.69 -21.53 2.95
CA GLY A 138 6.71 -21.26 1.50
C GLY A 138 8.10 -20.98 0.91
N TYR A 139 9.12 -20.62 1.70
CA TYR A 139 10.42 -20.21 1.18
C TYR A 139 11.15 -21.31 0.38
N LEU A 140 11.00 -22.55 0.83
CA LEU A 140 11.69 -23.72 0.28
C LEU A 140 10.83 -24.54 -0.70
N THR A 141 9.59 -24.12 -0.97
CA THR A 141 8.77 -24.78 -1.99
C THR A 141 9.33 -24.52 -3.39
N SER A 142 8.91 -25.29 -4.39
CA SER A 142 9.32 -25.05 -5.78
C SER A 142 8.92 -23.67 -6.27
N GLU A 143 7.69 -23.22 -5.96
CA GLU A 143 7.22 -21.87 -6.26
C GLU A 143 7.98 -20.79 -5.48
N GLY A 144 8.28 -21.02 -4.19
CA GLY A 144 9.07 -20.10 -3.38
C GLY A 144 10.51 -19.97 -3.87
N ALA A 145 11.12 -21.07 -4.31
CA ALA A 145 12.45 -21.06 -4.91
C ALA A 145 12.49 -20.26 -6.23
N GLU A 146 11.52 -20.47 -7.13
CA GLU A 146 11.38 -19.70 -8.38
C GLU A 146 11.17 -18.20 -8.08
N LEU A 147 10.32 -17.86 -7.09
CA LEU A 147 10.13 -16.49 -6.63
C LEU A 147 11.44 -15.87 -6.12
N ASN A 148 12.19 -16.61 -5.31
CA ASN A 148 13.47 -16.15 -4.76
C ASN A 148 14.53 -15.95 -5.84
N GLU A 149 14.59 -16.80 -6.85
CA GLU A 149 15.52 -16.68 -7.99
C GLU A 149 15.17 -15.46 -8.84
N THR A 150 13.92 -15.36 -9.29
CA THR A 150 13.44 -14.24 -10.12
C THR A 150 13.55 -12.88 -9.43
N ALA A 151 13.37 -12.83 -8.10
CA ALA A 151 13.62 -11.63 -7.31
C ALA A 151 15.10 -11.20 -7.36
N ARG A 152 16.02 -12.16 -7.22
CA ARG A 152 17.47 -11.88 -7.29
C ARG A 152 17.90 -11.47 -8.70
N ASP A 153 17.30 -12.05 -9.73
CA ASP A 153 17.57 -11.68 -11.13
C ASP A 153 17.27 -10.21 -11.43
N VAL A 154 16.26 -9.63 -10.76
CA VAL A 154 15.92 -8.21 -10.87
C VAL A 154 16.64 -7.33 -9.82
N GLY A 155 17.56 -7.91 -9.04
CA GLY A 155 18.40 -7.21 -8.07
C GLY A 155 17.76 -7.01 -6.70
N ASP A 156 16.67 -7.70 -6.37
CA ASP A 156 16.11 -7.72 -5.01
C ASP A 156 16.77 -8.79 -4.14
N ASP A 157 16.64 -8.65 -2.82
CA ASP A 157 17.17 -9.59 -1.83
C ASP A 157 16.03 -10.20 -0.99
N PRO A 158 15.63 -11.46 -1.26
CA PRO A 158 14.58 -12.15 -0.51
C PRO A 158 14.86 -12.29 0.99
N ASP A 159 16.12 -12.22 1.43
CA ASP A 159 16.46 -12.36 2.86
C ASP A 159 16.08 -11.10 3.67
N LYS A 160 15.76 -10.01 2.97
CA LYS A 160 15.22 -8.77 3.54
C LYS A 160 13.71 -8.73 3.55
N TRP A 161 13.05 -9.76 3.03
CA TRP A 161 11.60 -9.82 2.93
C TRP A 161 10.98 -10.43 4.18
N TYR A 162 9.76 -10.00 4.46
CA TYR A 162 8.94 -10.47 5.55
C TYR A 162 7.51 -10.67 5.05
N VAL A 163 6.80 -11.59 5.68
CA VAL A 163 5.43 -11.95 5.31
C VAL A 163 4.53 -12.02 6.53
N SER A 164 3.24 -11.82 6.32
CA SER A 164 2.23 -12.18 7.30
C SER A 164 1.07 -12.90 6.62
N GLU A 165 0.70 -14.07 7.13
CA GLU A 165 -0.52 -14.78 6.71
C GLU A 165 -1.80 -14.16 7.32
N GLN A 166 -1.66 -13.14 8.17
CA GLN A 166 -2.76 -12.45 8.83
C GLN A 166 -2.83 -11.00 8.39
N PRO A 167 -4.05 -10.41 8.31
CA PRO A 167 -4.18 -8.98 8.06
C PRO A 167 -3.48 -8.15 9.14
N ILE A 168 -2.77 -7.10 8.73
CA ILE A 168 -2.05 -6.22 9.66
C ILE A 168 -2.87 -4.95 9.93
N ASP A 169 -3.13 -4.65 11.19
CA ASP A 169 -3.86 -3.44 11.61
C ASP A 169 -3.05 -2.17 11.28
N LEU A 170 -3.62 -1.30 10.45
CA LEU A 170 -2.99 -0.04 10.06
C LEU A 170 -2.78 0.93 11.22
N LEU A 171 -3.53 0.80 12.32
CA LEU A 171 -3.29 1.59 13.54
C LEU A 171 -1.97 1.22 14.24
N LYS A 172 -1.36 0.09 13.90
CA LYS A 172 -0.02 -0.32 14.37
C LYS A 172 1.11 0.25 13.51
N SER A 173 0.79 1.02 12.47
CA SER A 173 1.82 1.70 11.68
C SER A 173 2.55 2.74 12.53
N VAL A 174 3.88 2.79 12.37
CA VAL A 174 4.78 3.69 13.12
C VAL A 174 5.46 4.72 12.22
N GLN A 175 5.42 4.50 10.90
CA GLN A 175 6.01 5.40 9.90
C GLN A 175 5.19 5.37 8.62
N ILE A 176 5.11 6.51 7.95
CA ILE A 176 4.66 6.60 6.56
C ILE A 176 5.75 7.31 5.76
N TRP A 177 6.12 6.71 4.64
CA TRP A 177 6.96 7.33 3.63
C TRP A 177 6.19 7.42 2.33
N SER A 178 6.30 8.54 1.64
CA SER A 178 5.61 8.77 0.38
C SER A 178 6.51 9.55 -0.56
N SER A 179 6.34 9.34 -1.86
CA SER A 179 6.99 10.19 -2.85
C SER A 179 6.09 11.32 -3.31
N ARG A 180 6.70 12.48 -3.56
CA ARG A 180 6.04 13.63 -4.21
C ARG A 180 6.13 13.59 -5.72
N SER A 181 7.08 12.80 -6.26
CA SER A 181 7.36 12.74 -7.68
C SER A 181 7.03 11.36 -8.22
N VAL A 182 6.43 11.38 -9.40
CA VAL A 182 5.98 10.21 -10.13
C VAL A 182 7.11 9.63 -10.97
N THR A 183 7.86 10.51 -11.63
CA THR A 183 8.90 10.14 -12.60
C THR A 183 10.22 9.73 -11.94
N ASN A 184 10.41 10.04 -10.66
CA ASN A 184 11.56 9.60 -9.88
C ASN A 184 11.14 9.49 -8.41
N PRO A 185 10.51 8.37 -8.00
CA PRO A 185 9.89 8.26 -6.71
C PRO A 185 10.95 8.15 -5.61
N LYS A 186 11.41 9.28 -5.09
CA LYS A 186 12.18 9.34 -3.86
C LYS A 186 11.22 9.40 -2.68
N LEU A 187 11.28 8.40 -1.81
CA LEU A 187 10.44 8.33 -0.63
C LEU A 187 10.95 9.26 0.46
N GLU A 188 10.04 10.06 1.00
CA GLU A 188 10.30 10.95 2.12
C GLU A 188 9.36 10.62 3.28
N ARG A 189 9.84 10.78 4.51
CA ARG A 189 9.07 10.45 5.70
C ARG A 189 8.07 11.55 6.03
N TRP A 190 6.80 11.19 6.20
CA TRP A 190 5.71 12.13 6.44
C TRP A 190 5.06 11.82 7.79
N ASP A 191 5.72 12.26 8.88
CA ASP A 191 5.25 12.02 10.25
C ASP A 191 3.86 12.61 10.53
N TRP A 192 3.56 13.78 9.95
CA TRP A 192 2.26 14.43 10.10
C TRP A 192 1.13 13.57 9.50
N TYR A 193 1.41 12.90 8.39
CA TYR A 193 0.41 12.10 7.67
C TYR A 193 0.06 10.79 8.40
N LEU A 194 0.99 10.26 9.21
CA LEU A 194 0.71 9.09 10.05
C LEU A 194 -0.47 9.34 11.00
N LYS A 195 -0.55 10.53 11.60
CA LYS A 195 -1.65 10.92 12.48
C LYS A 195 -2.98 10.96 11.71
N ASP A 196 -2.97 11.54 10.51
CA ASP A 196 -4.15 11.65 9.66
C ASP A 196 -4.64 10.26 9.24
N VAL A 197 -3.74 9.35 8.87
CA VAL A 197 -4.05 7.95 8.57
C VAL A 197 -4.74 7.28 9.76
N HIS A 198 -4.20 7.41 10.98
CA HIS A 198 -4.82 6.82 12.16
C HIS A 198 -6.21 7.39 12.42
N ASN A 199 -6.40 8.69 12.23
CA ASN A 199 -7.72 9.32 12.36
C ASN A 199 -8.70 8.80 11.30
N MET A 200 -8.28 8.72 10.04
CA MET A 200 -9.08 8.19 8.94
C MET A 200 -9.52 6.74 9.22
N VAL A 201 -8.60 5.87 9.60
CA VAL A 201 -8.89 4.46 9.95
C VAL A 201 -9.87 4.38 11.13
N ARG A 202 -9.68 5.16 12.20
CA ARG A 202 -10.62 5.19 13.34
C ARG A 202 -12.00 5.69 12.92
N GLY A 203 -12.06 6.71 12.07
CA GLY A 203 -13.31 7.23 11.54
C GLY A 203 -14.08 6.18 10.73
N CYS A 204 -13.40 5.43 9.86
CA CYS A 204 -14.01 4.36 9.07
C CYS A 204 -14.49 3.20 9.94
N ARG A 205 -13.77 2.86 11.02
CA ARG A 205 -14.20 1.83 11.98
C ARG A 205 -15.40 2.27 12.82
N THR A 206 -15.51 3.55 13.12
CA THR A 206 -16.58 4.09 13.98
C THR A 206 -17.85 4.37 13.19
N ASN A 207 -17.72 4.88 11.96
CA ASN A 207 -18.83 5.34 11.14
C ASN A 207 -18.99 4.45 9.90
N ASN A 208 -20.01 3.59 9.91
CA ASN A 208 -20.34 2.77 8.76
C ASN A 208 -20.68 3.65 7.54
N GLY A 209 -20.08 3.31 6.40
CA GLY A 209 -20.23 4.06 5.18
C GLY A 209 -19.35 5.31 5.09
N MET A 210 -18.37 5.52 5.97
CA MET A 210 -17.41 6.61 5.77
C MET A 210 -16.53 6.31 4.55
N TYR A 211 -16.52 7.23 3.58
CA TYR A 211 -15.78 7.11 2.34
C TYR A 211 -14.58 8.07 2.34
N ILE A 212 -13.40 7.54 2.02
CA ILE A 212 -12.18 8.34 1.87
C ILE A 212 -11.97 8.61 0.38
N PRO A 213 -12.08 9.88 -0.07
CA PRO A 213 -11.96 10.24 -1.47
C PRO A 213 -10.53 10.01 -1.96
N PRO A 214 -10.33 9.57 -3.22
CA PRO A 214 -9.03 9.36 -3.85
C PRO A 214 -8.01 10.45 -3.56
N THR A 215 -6.77 10.09 -3.21
CA THR A 215 -5.72 11.04 -2.81
C THR A 215 -5.30 12.02 -3.91
N TRP A 216 -5.69 11.77 -5.15
CA TRP A 216 -5.43 12.65 -6.30
C TRP A 216 -6.50 13.71 -6.51
N LEU A 217 -7.61 13.67 -5.77
CA LEU A 217 -8.63 14.71 -5.80
C LEU A 217 -8.19 15.89 -4.92
N LYS A 218 -8.41 17.10 -5.41
CA LYS A 218 -8.32 18.30 -4.57
C LYS A 218 -9.44 18.30 -3.55
N ASP A 219 -9.25 18.99 -2.42
CA ASP A 219 -10.26 19.13 -1.36
C ASP A 219 -11.64 19.54 -1.89
N GLU A 220 -11.68 20.47 -2.85
CA GLU A 220 -12.93 20.93 -3.46
C GLU A 220 -13.63 19.83 -4.27
N GLU A 221 -12.87 19.06 -5.04
CA GLU A 221 -13.34 17.95 -5.86
C GLU A 221 -13.81 16.78 -4.98
N ALA A 222 -13.06 16.47 -3.93
CA ALA A 222 -13.41 15.49 -2.91
C ALA A 222 -14.72 15.85 -2.20
N ARG A 223 -14.90 17.12 -1.80
CA ARG A 223 -16.15 17.61 -1.21
C ARG A 223 -17.31 17.58 -2.20
N ALA A 224 -17.06 17.90 -3.47
CA ALA A 224 -18.07 17.83 -4.52
C ALA A 224 -18.53 16.38 -4.77
N LEU A 225 -17.60 15.43 -4.80
CA LEU A 225 -17.89 14.00 -4.90
C LEU A 225 -18.71 13.50 -3.72
N ALA A 226 -18.33 13.84 -2.49
CA ALA A 226 -19.09 13.48 -1.30
C ALA A 226 -20.53 14.01 -1.35
N ARG A 227 -20.73 15.28 -1.74
CA ARG A 227 -22.07 15.86 -1.93
C ARG A 227 -22.87 15.12 -3.00
N ALA A 228 -22.26 14.79 -4.13
CA ALA A 228 -22.92 14.06 -5.22
C ALA A 228 -23.35 12.64 -4.80
N MET A 229 -22.59 12.02 -3.89
CA MET A 229 -22.91 10.71 -3.31
C MET A 229 -23.89 10.79 -2.12
N GLY A 230 -24.32 11.99 -1.72
CA GLY A 230 -25.19 12.19 -0.56
C GLY A 230 -24.50 11.90 0.79
N MET A 231 -23.17 12.06 0.84
CA MET A 231 -22.34 11.72 2.01
C MET A 231 -21.79 12.98 2.70
N PRO A 232 -21.64 12.97 4.04
CA PRO A 232 -21.02 14.08 4.76
C PRO A 232 -19.52 14.18 4.42
N ALA A 233 -19.05 15.40 4.16
CA ALA A 233 -17.63 15.69 3.92
C ALA A 233 -16.96 16.18 5.21
N ILE A 234 -16.06 15.38 5.76
CA ILE A 234 -15.36 15.67 7.02
C ILE A 234 -13.87 15.87 6.72
N SER A 235 -13.27 16.92 7.28
CA SER A 235 -11.82 17.11 7.21
C SER A 235 -11.12 16.16 8.19
N GLY A 236 -10.05 15.48 7.76
CA GLY A 236 -9.26 14.58 8.64
C GLY A 236 -8.58 15.30 9.82
N ALA A 237 -8.50 16.64 9.77
CA ALA A 237 -8.01 17.47 10.86
C ALA A 237 -9.09 17.79 11.93
N ALA A 238 -10.36 17.51 11.66
CA ALA A 238 -11.44 17.70 12.61
C ALA A 238 -11.49 16.56 13.64
N ASP A 239 -11.79 16.87 14.89
CA ASP A 239 -11.96 15.87 15.94
C ASP A 239 -13.23 15.04 15.66
N ILE A 240 -13.03 13.77 15.30
CA ILE A 240 -14.09 12.82 14.92
C ILE A 240 -15.09 12.61 16.08
N SER A 241 -14.68 12.86 17.33
CA SER A 241 -15.56 12.77 18.50
C SER A 241 -16.68 13.81 18.54
N THR A 242 -16.64 14.83 17.67
CA THR A 242 -17.61 15.93 17.62
C THR A 242 -18.68 15.76 16.54
N LEU A 243 -18.65 14.68 15.77
CA LEU A 243 -19.62 14.43 14.71
C LEU A 243 -20.96 13.93 15.28
N PRO A 244 -22.11 14.41 14.76
CA PRO A 244 -23.41 13.87 15.13
C PRO A 244 -23.50 12.39 14.72
N LYS A 245 -23.99 11.55 15.65
CA LYS A 245 -24.23 10.11 15.46
C LYS A 245 -25.34 9.85 14.47
#